data_AF-A0A7W0Q3G8-F1
#
_entry.id   AF-A0A7W0Q3G8-F1
#
_cell.length_a   1.000
_cell.length_b   1.000
_cell.length_c   1.000
_cell.angle_alpha   90.00
_cell.angle_beta   90.00
_cell.angle_gamma   90.00
#
_symmetry.space_group_name_H-M   'P 1'
#
loop_
_entity.id
_entity.type
_entity.pdbx_description
1 polymer ?
#
loop_
_entity_poly.entity_id
_entity_poly.type
_entity_poly.pdbx_seq_one_letter_code
_entity_poly.pdbx_strand_id
1 'polypeptide(L)'
;MRRVIVIALGLGVAASGCRDRELASLRDLRDEVCACKTAACGADAMKKVPQDKVESNHRTQQIARDMLDCLAKLYDEGRPTTDPDAELPGSAAP
;
A
#
# COMPACT_ATOMS: atom_id res chain seq x y z
N MET A 1 27.12 54.25 -6.73
CA MET A 1 26.38 53.96 -5.47
C MET A 1 24.94 53.68 -5.88
N ARG A 2 24.23 52.58 -5.59
CA ARG A 2 24.28 51.49 -4.60
C ARG A 2 23.83 50.19 -5.29
N ARG A 3 24.43 49.06 -4.90
CA ARG A 3 24.01 47.70 -5.27
C ARG A 3 22.75 47.33 -4.48
N VAL A 4 21.76 46.73 -5.12
CA VAL A 4 20.73 45.90 -4.45
C VAL A 4 20.64 44.59 -5.23
N ILE A 5 21.49 43.65 -4.83
CA ILE A 5 21.42 42.24 -5.24
C ILE A 5 20.36 41.62 -4.33
N VAL A 6 19.17 41.35 -4.86
CA VAL A 6 18.14 40.57 -4.17
C VAL A 6 18.38 39.11 -4.51
N ILE A 7 19.09 38.41 -3.62
CA ILE A 7 19.12 36.94 -3.58
C ILE A 7 17.80 36.50 -2.98
N ALA A 8 16.82 36.18 -3.83
CA ALA A 8 15.64 35.43 -3.42
C ALA A 8 15.96 33.95 -3.65
N LEU A 9 16.09 33.23 -2.53
CA LEU A 9 16.46 31.82 -2.39
C LEU A 9 15.74 30.90 -3.39
N GLY A 10 16.54 30.13 -4.13
CA GLY A 10 16.09 28.97 -4.86
C GLY A 10 15.60 27.87 -3.91
N LEU A 11 14.32 27.55 -3.99
CA LEU A 11 13.70 26.40 -3.30
C LEU A 11 12.46 25.93 -4.07
N GLY A 12 12.54 25.89 -5.40
CA GLY A 12 11.40 25.57 -6.26
C GLY A 12 11.53 24.30 -7.13
N VAL A 13 12.69 23.63 -7.17
CA VAL A 13 12.96 22.60 -8.19
C VAL A 13 13.27 21.21 -7.61
N ALA A 14 13.23 21.03 -6.29
CA ALA A 14 13.52 19.73 -5.66
C ALA A 14 12.30 18.80 -5.51
N ALA A 15 11.08 19.23 -5.86
CA ALA A 15 9.87 18.45 -5.60
C ALA A 15 9.55 17.38 -6.65
N SER A 16 10.15 17.44 -7.85
CA SER A 16 9.89 16.46 -8.91
C SER A 16 10.74 15.19 -8.75
N GLY A 17 12.01 15.30 -8.36
CA GLY A 17 12.91 14.14 -8.24
C GLY A 17 12.72 13.28 -6.98
N CYS A 18 12.13 13.81 -5.91
CA CYS A 18 11.85 13.03 -4.70
C CYS A 18 10.65 12.07 -4.88
N ARG A 19 9.63 12.48 -5.65
CA ARG A 19 8.38 11.72 -5.81
C ARG A 19 8.57 10.43 -6.61
N ASP A 20 9.44 10.42 -7.60
CA ASP A 20 9.69 9.21 -8.41
C ASP A 20 10.38 8.12 -7.60
N ARG A 21 11.29 8.49 -6.70
CA ARG A 21 12.01 7.54 -5.83
C ARG A 21 11.08 6.90 -4.79
N GLU A 22 10.13 7.68 -4.28
CA GLU A 22 9.12 7.20 -3.34
C GLU A 22 8.13 6.24 -4.02
N LEU A 23 7.65 6.59 -5.22
CA LEU A 23 6.80 5.70 -6.02
C LEU A 23 7.51 4.39 -6.42
N ALA A 24 8.81 4.44 -6.69
CA ALA A 24 9.60 3.24 -6.94
C ALA A 24 9.65 2.35 -5.69
N SER A 25 9.94 2.92 -4.53
CA SER A 25 9.97 2.18 -3.26
C SER A 25 8.61 1.57 -2.90
N LEU A 26 7.50 2.27 -3.16
CA LEU A 26 6.14 1.75 -2.97
C LEU A 26 5.84 0.56 -3.90
N ARG A 27 6.33 0.60 -5.14
CA ARG A 27 6.18 -0.50 -6.10
C ARG A 27 6.98 -1.73 -5.67
N ASP A 28 8.19 -1.53 -5.18
CA ASP A 28 9.02 -2.63 -4.65
C ASP A 28 8.33 -3.31 -3.47
N LEU A 29 7.75 -2.52 -2.55
CA LEU A 29 6.98 -3.06 -1.42
C LEU A 29 5.71 -3.79 -1.89
N ARG A 30 5.03 -3.30 -2.93
CA ARG A 30 3.91 -4.02 -3.54
C ARG A 30 4.36 -5.36 -4.09
N ASP A 31 5.46 -5.40 -4.83
CA ASP A 31 5.97 -6.65 -5.38
C ASP A 31 6.38 -7.63 -4.28
N GLU A 32 6.93 -7.12 -3.16
CA GLU A 32 7.23 -7.92 -1.97
C GLU A 32 5.96 -8.51 -1.33
N VAL A 33 4.92 -7.69 -1.12
CA VAL A 33 3.63 -8.17 -0.57
C VAL A 33 2.97 -9.19 -1.48
N CYS A 34 2.99 -8.95 -2.80
CA CYS A 34 2.39 -9.86 -3.78
C CYS A 34 3.21 -11.14 -4.01
N ALA A 35 4.51 -11.14 -3.70
CA ALA A 35 5.36 -12.34 -3.77
C ALA A 35 5.20 -13.26 -2.55
N CYS A 36 4.59 -12.78 -1.46
CA CYS A 36 4.30 -13.58 -0.30
C CYS A 36 3.31 -14.72 -0.62
N LYS A 37 3.48 -15.87 0.04
CA LYS A 37 2.59 -17.04 -0.09
C LYS A 37 1.66 -17.23 1.10
N THR A 38 1.80 -16.39 2.13
CA THR A 38 1.02 -16.47 3.36
C THR A 38 0.62 -15.07 3.81
N ALA A 39 -0.54 -14.97 4.45
CA ALA A 39 -1.03 -13.72 5.00
C ALA A 39 -0.07 -13.10 6.03
N ALA A 40 0.65 -13.93 6.80
CA ALA A 40 1.67 -13.46 7.74
C ALA A 40 2.83 -12.73 7.05
N CYS A 41 3.38 -13.30 5.97
CA CYS A 41 4.41 -12.66 5.16
C CYS A 41 3.91 -11.33 4.59
N GLY A 42 2.71 -11.32 4.00
CA GLY A 42 2.12 -10.12 3.42
C GLY A 42 1.91 -9.03 4.47
N ALA A 43 1.43 -9.39 5.66
CA ALA A 43 1.24 -8.45 6.77
C ALA A 43 2.58 -7.88 7.29
N ASP A 44 3.63 -8.68 7.36
CA ASP A 44 4.96 -8.20 7.74
C ASP A 44 5.58 -7.28 6.69
N ALA A 45 5.40 -7.57 5.41
CA ALA A 45 5.82 -6.67 4.33
C ALA A 45 5.04 -5.34 4.36
N MET A 46 3.74 -5.38 4.65
CA MET A 46 2.91 -4.17 4.81
C MET A 46 3.37 -3.24 5.93
N LYS A 47 4.00 -3.76 6.99
CA LYS A 47 4.57 -2.93 8.09
C LYS A 47 5.73 -2.06 7.62
N LYS A 48 6.37 -2.39 6.49
CA LYS A 48 7.48 -1.62 5.92
C LYS A 48 7.01 -0.40 5.12
N VAL A 49 5.70 -0.28 4.85
CA VAL A 49 5.14 0.86 4.12
C VAL A 49 5.26 2.13 4.97
N PRO A 50 5.99 3.15 4.50
CA PRO A 50 6.15 4.39 5.26
C PRO A 50 4.85 5.22 5.17
N GLN A 51 4.05 5.22 6.23
CA GLN A 51 2.75 5.93 6.23
C GLN A 51 2.91 7.46 6.36
N ASP A 52 4.00 7.94 6.94
CA ASP A 52 4.26 9.35 7.23
C ASP A 52 4.90 10.10 6.05
N LYS A 53 5.52 9.38 5.12
CA LYS A 53 6.28 9.98 4.00
C LYS A 53 5.50 9.99 2.69
N VAL A 54 4.48 9.15 2.59
CA VAL A 54 3.81 8.87 1.33
C VAL A 54 2.75 9.92 1.01
N GLU A 55 3.00 10.68 -0.05
CA GLU A 55 2.03 11.69 -0.51
C GLU A 55 0.80 10.99 -1.14
N SER A 56 -0.40 11.29 -0.63
CA SER A 56 -1.65 10.68 -1.10
C SER A 56 -2.07 11.26 -2.46
N ASN A 57 -1.57 10.65 -3.52
CA ASN A 57 -1.92 10.96 -4.91
C ASN A 57 -2.55 9.73 -5.60
N HIS A 58 -3.16 9.93 -6.78
CA HIS A 58 -3.87 8.87 -7.50
C HIS A 58 -3.00 7.63 -7.80
N ARG A 59 -1.71 7.81 -8.10
CA ARG A 59 -0.79 6.68 -8.39
C ARG A 59 -0.46 5.90 -7.13
N THR A 60 -0.15 6.61 -6.04
CA THR A 60 0.08 5.99 -4.72
C THR A 60 -1.14 5.21 -4.26
N GLN A 61 -2.34 5.78 -4.40
CA GLN A 61 -3.57 5.11 -4.02
C GLN A 61 -3.83 3.85 -4.85
N GLN A 62 -3.47 3.83 -6.13
CA GLN A 62 -3.53 2.61 -6.94
C GLN A 62 -2.58 1.55 -6.40
N ILE A 63 -1.32 1.90 -6.14
CA ILE A 63 -0.34 0.95 -5.59
C ILE A 63 -0.83 0.38 -4.25
N ALA A 64 -1.37 1.23 -3.36
CA ALA A 64 -1.91 0.79 -2.09
C ALA A 64 -3.10 -0.18 -2.26
N ARG A 65 -3.97 0.03 -3.27
CA ARG A 65 -5.05 -0.91 -3.59
C ARG A 65 -4.50 -2.24 -4.07
N ASP A 66 -3.49 -2.24 -4.95
CA ASP A 66 -2.85 -3.46 -5.44
C ASP A 66 -2.24 -4.27 -4.29
N MET A 67 -1.58 -3.59 -3.34
CA MET A 67 -1.03 -4.23 -2.13
C MET A 67 -2.12 -4.91 -1.30
N LEU A 68 -3.23 -4.21 -1.08
CA LEU A 68 -4.37 -4.74 -0.32
C LEU A 68 -5.05 -5.89 -1.06
N ASP A 69 -5.15 -5.85 -2.39
CA ASP A 69 -5.71 -6.93 -3.21
C ASP A 69 -4.85 -8.20 -3.14
N CYS A 70 -3.52 -8.06 -3.23
CA CYS A 70 -2.60 -9.17 -3.02
C CYS A 70 -2.73 -9.75 -1.60
N LEU A 71 -2.79 -8.89 -0.59
CA LEU A 71 -2.96 -9.34 0.79
C LEU A 71 -4.30 -10.06 1.01
N ALA A 72 -5.39 -9.54 0.43
CA ALA A 72 -6.72 -10.14 0.51
C ALA A 72 -6.72 -11.56 -0.06
N LYS A 73 -6.10 -11.77 -1.24
CA LYS A 73 -5.93 -13.12 -1.82
C LYS A 73 -5.24 -14.09 -0.86
N LEU A 74 -4.19 -13.64 -0.17
CA LEU A 74 -3.48 -14.47 0.81
C LEU A 74 -4.34 -14.84 2.03
N TYR A 75 -5.24 -13.95 2.45
CA TYR A 75 -6.20 -14.24 3.51
C TYR A 75 -7.32 -15.17 3.04
N ASP A 76 -7.80 -15.00 1.81
CA ASP A 76 -8.84 -15.85 1.22
C ASP A 76 -8.33 -17.27 1.00
N GLU A 77 -7.10 -17.45 0.51
CA GLU A 77 -6.44 -18.76 0.35
C GLU A 77 -6.23 -19.46 1.70
N GLY A 78 -5.96 -18.70 2.76
CA GLY A 78 -5.77 -19.22 4.11
C GLY A 78 -7.07 -19.45 4.88
N ARG A 79 -8.23 -19.00 4.37
CA ARG A 79 -9.51 -19.12 5.06
C ARG A 79 -9.97 -20.58 4.99
N PRO A 80 -10.18 -21.26 6.13
CA PRO A 80 -10.87 -22.54 6.11
C PRO A 80 -12.24 -22.35 5.47
N THR A 81 -12.54 -23.17 4.45
CA THR A 81 -13.80 -23.10 3.68
C THR A 81 -15.03 -23.50 4.50
N THR A 82 -14.82 -23.95 5.72
CA THR A 82 -15.87 -24.23 6.69
C THR A 82 -16.44 -22.91 7.20
N ASP A 83 -17.55 -22.48 6.61
CA ASP A 83 -18.39 -21.43 7.15
C ASP A 83 -19.00 -21.92 8.48
N PRO A 84 -18.63 -21.34 9.64
CA PRO A 84 -19.20 -21.74 10.93
C PRO A 84 -20.69 -21.34 11.07
N ASP A 85 -21.22 -20.52 10.17
CA ASP A 85 -22.61 -20.09 10.06
C ASP A 85 -23.34 -20.72 8.83
N ALA A 86 -22.79 -21.80 8.25
CA ALA A 86 -23.54 -22.60 7.28
C ALA A 86 -24.79 -23.20 7.95
N GLU A 87 -25.90 -22.49 7.88
CA GLU A 87 -27.21 -23.00 8.26
C GLU A 87 -27.47 -24.28 7.47
N LEU A 88 -27.43 -25.42 8.16
CA LEU A 88 -27.76 -26.72 7.57
C LEU A 88 -29.20 -26.62 7.02
N PRO A 89 -29.43 -26.84 5.71
CA PRO A 89 -30.78 -26.81 5.16
C PRO A 89 -31.52 -28.06 5.63
N GLY A 90 -32.21 -27.97 6.76
CA GLY A 90 -33.05 -29.05 7.23
C GLY A 90 -33.20 -29.13 8.73
N SER A 91 -33.91 -28.17 9.32
CA SER A 91 -34.66 -28.41 10.55
C SER A 91 -35.88 -27.49 10.57
N ALA A 92 -36.77 -27.69 9.59
CA ALA A 92 -38.18 -27.39 9.80
C ALA A 92 -38.65 -28.34 10.92
N ALA A 93 -38.80 -27.79 12.12
CA ALA A 93 -39.40 -28.49 13.25
C ALA A 93 -40.91 -28.67 13.00
N PRO A 94 -41.51 -29.79 13.44
CA PRO A 94 -42.92 -30.13 13.21
C PRO A 94 -43.91 -29.17 13.89
#